data_AF-A0A319B2N9-F1
#
_entry.id   AF-A0A319B2N9-F1
#
_cell.length_a   1.000
_cell.length_b   1.000
_cell.length_c   1.000
_cell.angle_alpha   90.00
_cell.angle_beta   90.00
_cell.angle_gamma   90.00
#
_symmetry.space_group_name_H-M   'P 1'
#
loop_
_entity.id
_entity.type
_entity.pdbx_description
1 polymer ?
#
loop_
_entity_poly.entity_id
_entity_poly.type
_entity_poly.pdbx_seq_one_letter_code
_entity_poly.pdbx_strand_id
1 'polypeptide(L)'
;MVLPAQPLVYDRSARSSVMGGMNYHIEILFADGVRWLARIRRFNATSPPPDLRDYIMRSEVATLQFLGKSKIPVPKVFDYALEGQTPVGVGYILMEKLPGKSLRWSLASQEQRKKVMTQLADVCLEFERFAFNNMGSMDEPGSDHIAPFAQKSLTEYVNSQMALLEPYKDPRMYLQSSIELIMRLILRRESYAGREIDAFLVHEFLLDCIPRIIEHHTYDDG
;
A
#
# COMPACT_ATOMS: atom_id res chain seq x y z
N MET A 1 25.33 -4.39 -32.45
CA MET A 1 25.64 -5.70 -31.85
C MET A 1 24.98 -5.72 -30.48
N VAL A 2 23.84 -6.41 -30.33
CA VAL A 2 23.12 -6.46 -29.05
C VAL A 2 23.86 -7.44 -28.16
N LEU A 3 24.38 -6.97 -27.02
CA LEU A 3 24.98 -7.86 -26.03
C LEU A 3 23.93 -8.92 -25.62
N PRO A 4 24.30 -10.20 -25.50
CA PRO A 4 23.35 -11.23 -25.05
C PRO A 4 22.81 -10.84 -23.68
N ALA A 5 21.51 -10.98 -23.48
CA ALA A 5 20.86 -10.72 -22.20
C ALA A 5 21.58 -11.55 -21.13
N GLN A 6 22.17 -10.89 -20.14
CA GLN A 6 22.74 -11.60 -19.00
C GLN A 6 21.61 -12.36 -18.30
N PRO A 7 21.80 -13.65 -17.98
CA PRO A 7 20.80 -14.39 -17.23
C PRO A 7 20.52 -13.69 -15.90
N LEU A 8 19.25 -13.62 -15.51
CA LEU A 8 18.84 -13.15 -14.19
C LEU A 8 19.38 -14.12 -13.13
N VAL A 9 20.57 -13.84 -12.60
CA VAL A 9 21.17 -14.61 -11.52
C VAL A 9 20.68 -14.03 -10.20
N TYR A 10 19.92 -14.83 -9.45
CA TYR A 10 19.50 -14.46 -8.11
C TYR A 10 20.71 -14.45 -7.16
N ASP A 11 21.14 -13.25 -6.76
CA ASP A 11 22.13 -13.08 -5.69
C ASP A 11 21.43 -12.98 -4.33
N ARG A 12 21.63 -14.03 -3.51
CA ARG A 12 21.08 -14.09 -2.15
C ARG A 12 21.64 -12.99 -1.24
N SER A 13 22.84 -12.48 -1.51
CA SER A 13 23.45 -11.39 -0.75
C SER A 13 22.75 -10.05 -1.03
N ALA A 14 22.22 -9.87 -2.24
CA ALA A 14 21.42 -8.72 -2.64
C ALA A 14 19.95 -8.83 -2.23
N ARG A 15 19.50 -9.93 -1.60
CA ARG A 15 18.08 -10.16 -1.27
C ARG A 15 17.42 -8.97 -0.58
N SER A 16 18.10 -8.35 0.39
CA SER A 16 17.56 -7.22 1.15
C SER A 16 17.41 -5.92 0.34
N SER A 17 18.10 -5.80 -0.80
CA SER A 17 17.99 -4.64 -1.70
C SER A 17 16.96 -4.83 -2.81
N VAL A 18 16.54 -6.08 -3.09
CA VAL A 18 15.60 -6.43 -4.17
C VAL A 18 14.28 -7.05 -3.69
N MET A 19 14.12 -7.31 -2.39
CA MET A 19 12.94 -7.99 -1.84
C MET A 19 12.41 -7.25 -0.62
N GLY A 20 11.16 -6.78 -0.71
CA GLY A 20 10.40 -6.21 0.40
C GLY A 20 9.39 -7.22 0.98
N GLY A 21 8.53 -6.75 1.88
CA GLY A 21 7.48 -7.57 2.50
C GLY A 21 6.52 -8.19 1.46
N MET A 22 6.03 -7.37 0.54
CA MET A 22 4.97 -7.76 -0.41
C MET A 22 5.44 -7.92 -1.86
N ASN A 23 6.63 -7.42 -2.21
CA ASN A 23 7.10 -7.39 -3.60
C ASN A 23 8.55 -7.87 -3.74
N TYR A 24 8.83 -8.43 -4.90
CA TYR A 24 10.16 -8.62 -5.45
C TYR A 24 10.40 -7.59 -6.54
N HIS A 25 11.60 -7.01 -6.59
CA HIS A 25 11.97 -5.91 -7.47
C HIS A 25 13.11 -6.36 -8.39
N ILE A 26 12.86 -6.37 -9.69
CA ILE A 26 13.87 -6.69 -10.72
C ILE A 26 14.21 -5.41 -11.47
N GLU A 27 15.49 -5.06 -11.55
CA GLU A 27 15.95 -3.99 -12.44
C GLU A 27 16.03 -4.51 -13.87
N ILE A 28 15.46 -3.76 -14.81
CA ILE A 28 15.56 -4.01 -16.24
C ILE A 28 16.43 -2.90 -16.82
N LEU A 29 17.59 -3.26 -17.38
CA LEU A 29 18.49 -2.34 -18.08
C LEU A 29 18.32 -2.53 -19.59
N PHE A 30 17.85 -1.48 -20.26
CA PHE A 30 17.70 -1.44 -21.70
C PHE A 30 19.02 -1.08 -22.39
N ALA A 31 19.14 -1.40 -23.68
CA ALA A 31 20.37 -1.20 -24.45
C ALA A 31 20.74 0.29 -24.62
N ASP A 32 19.77 1.18 -24.52
CA ASP A 32 19.94 2.64 -24.52
C ASP A 32 20.36 3.21 -23.16
N GLY A 33 20.52 2.35 -22.14
CA GLY A 33 20.91 2.72 -20.78
C GLY A 33 19.74 3.09 -19.87
N VAL A 34 18.50 3.09 -20.38
CA VAL A 34 17.30 3.34 -19.57
C VAL A 34 17.11 2.19 -18.58
N ARG A 35 16.66 2.51 -17.36
CA ARG A 35 16.44 1.53 -16.28
C ARG A 35 15.00 1.54 -15.82
N TRP A 36 14.36 0.38 -15.87
CA TRP A 36 13.04 0.16 -15.27
C TRP A 36 13.16 -0.73 -14.04
N LEU A 37 12.08 -0.74 -13.27
CA LEU A 37 11.86 -1.62 -12.15
C LEU A 37 10.61 -2.45 -12.44
N ALA A 38 10.76 -3.77 -12.50
CA ALA A 38 9.64 -4.70 -12.48
C ALA A 38 9.35 -5.09 -11.03
N ARG A 39 8.16 -4.74 -10.55
CA ARG A 39 7.67 -5.09 -9.21
C ARG A 39 6.73 -6.26 -9.31
N ILE A 40 7.16 -7.41 -8.84
CA ILE A 40 6.41 -8.66 -8.86
C ILE A 40 5.82 -8.91 -7.48
N ARG A 41 4.52 -9.16 -7.39
CA ARG A 41 3.88 -9.48 -6.12
C ARG A 41 4.37 -10.82 -5.58
N ARG A 42 4.71 -10.86 -4.30
CA ARG A 42 5.07 -12.10 -3.61
C ARG A 42 3.82 -12.85 -3.19
N PHE A 43 3.87 -14.18 -3.31
CA PHE A 43 2.91 -15.07 -2.69
C PHE A 43 3.55 -15.80 -1.51
N ASN A 44 2.92 -15.71 -0.34
CA ASN A 44 3.30 -16.43 0.87
C ASN A 44 2.05 -16.77 1.70
N ALA A 45 2.23 -17.50 2.81
CA ALA A 45 1.13 -17.96 3.66
C ALA A 45 0.25 -16.85 4.24
N THR A 46 0.73 -15.60 4.31
CA THR A 46 -0.04 -14.46 4.82
C THR A 46 -0.58 -13.55 3.70
N SER A 47 -0.32 -13.87 2.44
CA SER A 47 -0.89 -13.16 1.29
C SER A 47 -2.42 -13.25 1.31
N PRO A 48 -3.13 -12.15 0.98
CA PRO A 48 -4.58 -12.22 0.80
C PRO A 48 -4.95 -13.05 -0.44
N PRO A 49 -6.22 -13.42 -0.60
CA PRO A 49 -6.70 -14.12 -1.79
C PRO A 49 -6.50 -13.31 -3.09
N PRO A 50 -6.52 -13.99 -4.26
CA PRO A 50 -6.14 -13.38 -5.55
C PRO A 50 -6.93 -12.10 -5.91
N ASP A 51 -8.24 -12.11 -5.71
CA ASP A 51 -9.14 -10.98 -6.00
C ASP A 51 -8.76 -9.71 -5.22
N LEU A 52 -8.49 -9.84 -3.92
CA LEU A 52 -8.03 -8.74 -3.09
C LEU A 52 -6.61 -8.29 -3.46
N ARG A 53 -5.70 -9.21 -3.83
CA ARG A 53 -4.35 -8.83 -4.31
C ARG A 53 -4.41 -7.99 -5.57
N ASP A 54 -5.27 -8.40 -6.51
CA ASP A 54 -5.48 -7.70 -7.77
C ASP A 54 -6.12 -6.33 -7.55
N TYR A 55 -7.10 -6.23 -6.63
CA TYR A 55 -7.69 -4.95 -6.22
C TYR A 55 -6.62 -4.00 -5.62
N ILE A 56 -5.79 -4.50 -4.71
CA ILE A 56 -4.67 -3.73 -4.12
C ILE A 56 -3.65 -3.30 -5.17
N MET A 57 -3.35 -4.16 -6.16
CA MET A 57 -2.44 -3.80 -7.25
C MET A 57 -3.02 -2.69 -8.13
N ARG A 58 -4.28 -2.80 -8.54
CA ARG A 58 -4.95 -1.75 -9.32
C ARG A 58 -4.94 -0.42 -8.56
N SER A 59 -5.22 -0.47 -7.26
CA SER A 59 -5.18 0.70 -6.40
C SER A 59 -3.80 1.34 -6.34
N GLU A 60 -2.74 0.54 -6.20
CA GLU A 60 -1.37 1.04 -6.23
C GLU A 60 -1.02 1.73 -7.56
N VAL A 61 -1.42 1.14 -8.69
CA VAL A 61 -1.20 1.74 -10.02
C VAL A 61 -1.97 3.04 -10.16
N ALA A 62 -3.25 3.06 -9.77
CA ALA A 62 -4.10 4.24 -9.83
C ALA A 62 -3.51 5.38 -8.99
N THR A 63 -3.08 5.11 -7.76
CA THR A 63 -2.41 6.10 -6.90
C THR A 63 -1.11 6.62 -7.51
N LEU A 64 -0.26 5.76 -8.07
CA LEU A 64 0.98 6.22 -8.72
C LEU A 64 0.71 7.11 -9.93
N GLN A 65 -0.29 6.77 -10.76
CA GLN A 65 -0.67 7.59 -11.90
C GLN A 65 -1.29 8.92 -11.49
N PHE A 66 -2.13 8.93 -10.45
CA PHE A 66 -2.69 10.15 -9.87
C PHE A 66 -1.58 11.08 -9.37
N LEU A 67 -0.66 10.55 -8.55
CA LEU A 67 0.46 11.32 -7.99
C LEU A 67 1.48 11.74 -9.05
N GLY A 68 1.53 11.06 -10.21
CA GLY A 68 2.35 11.47 -11.35
C GLY A 68 1.98 12.85 -11.92
N LYS A 69 0.79 13.36 -11.58
CA LYS A 69 0.34 14.72 -11.91
C LYS A 69 0.81 15.78 -10.88
N SER A 70 1.36 15.35 -9.74
CA SER A 70 1.80 16.21 -8.64
C SER A 70 3.29 16.59 -8.74
N LYS A 71 3.77 17.41 -7.79
CA LYS A 71 5.21 17.69 -7.65
C LYS A 71 5.98 16.60 -6.87
N ILE A 72 5.27 15.61 -6.33
CA ILE A 72 5.89 14.52 -5.57
C ILE A 72 6.69 13.65 -6.54
N PRO A 73 7.96 13.35 -6.25
CA PRO A 73 8.76 12.47 -7.10
C PRO A 73 8.26 11.02 -6.94
N VAL A 74 7.28 10.65 -7.76
CA VAL A 74 6.79 9.29 -7.87
C VAL A 74 7.30 8.64 -9.16
N PRO A 75 7.60 7.33 -9.13
CA PRO A 75 8.00 6.60 -10.33
C PRO A 75 6.87 6.52 -11.35
N LYS A 76 7.17 6.83 -12.61
CA LYS A 76 6.20 6.66 -13.70
C LYS A 76 5.88 5.18 -13.92
N VAL A 77 4.60 4.83 -13.95
CA VAL A 77 4.15 3.49 -14.36
C VAL A 77 4.15 3.40 -15.89
N PHE A 78 4.77 2.35 -16.43
CA PHE A 78 4.80 2.08 -17.87
C PHE A 78 3.76 1.04 -18.28
N ASP A 79 3.60 0.00 -17.47
CA ASP A 79 2.65 -1.10 -17.72
C ASP A 79 2.39 -1.86 -16.41
N TYR A 80 1.30 -2.62 -16.36
CA TYR A 80 1.04 -3.57 -15.27
C TYR A 80 0.12 -4.70 -15.76
N ALA A 81 0.23 -5.87 -15.12
CA ALA A 81 -0.67 -6.98 -15.37
C ALA A 81 -0.99 -7.70 -14.07
N LEU A 82 -2.24 -8.15 -13.96
CA LEU A 82 -2.73 -8.92 -12.82
C LEU A 82 -2.33 -10.39 -12.95
N GLU A 83 -2.40 -11.13 -11.84
CA GLU A 83 -1.91 -12.51 -11.79
C GLU A 83 -2.53 -13.40 -12.88
N GLY A 84 -3.86 -13.36 -13.03
CA GLY A 84 -4.59 -14.12 -14.04
C GLY A 84 -4.41 -13.64 -15.49
N GLN A 85 -3.75 -12.50 -15.69
CA GLN A 85 -3.48 -11.93 -17.02
C GLN A 85 -2.08 -12.28 -17.53
N THR A 86 -1.25 -12.93 -16.71
CA THR A 86 0.14 -13.25 -17.06
C THR A 86 0.32 -14.74 -17.29
N PRO A 87 1.11 -15.15 -18.31
CA PRO A 87 1.42 -16.57 -18.54
C PRO A 87 2.30 -17.17 -17.44
N VAL A 88 2.97 -16.33 -16.65
CA VAL A 88 3.86 -16.74 -15.55
C VAL A 88 3.08 -16.93 -14.24
N GLY A 89 1.81 -16.50 -14.20
CA GLY A 89 0.95 -16.64 -13.02
C GLY A 89 1.35 -15.74 -11.86
N VAL A 90 1.90 -14.55 -12.14
CA VAL A 90 2.25 -13.55 -11.12
C VAL A 90 1.93 -12.15 -11.62
N GLY A 91 1.27 -11.34 -10.79
CA GLY A 91 1.03 -9.94 -11.12
C GLY A 91 2.31 -9.11 -11.05
N TYR A 92 2.43 -8.13 -11.94
CA TYR A 92 3.58 -7.21 -11.99
C TYR A 92 3.17 -5.75 -12.25
N ILE A 93 4.04 -4.83 -11.86
CA ILE A 93 4.04 -3.42 -12.29
C ILE A 93 5.42 -3.12 -12.90
N LEU A 94 5.45 -2.65 -14.15
CA LEU A 94 6.64 -2.10 -14.80
C LEU A 94 6.63 -0.59 -14.64
N MET A 95 7.72 -0.04 -14.10
CA MET A 95 7.77 1.37 -13.73
C MET A 95 9.19 1.90 -13.77
N GLU A 96 9.32 3.22 -13.73
CA GLU A 96 10.59 3.93 -13.67
C GLU A 96 11.40 3.52 -12.43
N LYS A 97 12.70 3.31 -12.62
CA LYS A 97 13.64 3.19 -11.50
C LYS A 97 14.13 4.59 -11.11
N LEU A 98 13.57 5.16 -10.04
CA LEU A 98 14.03 6.44 -9.52
C LEU A 98 15.49 6.36 -9.04
N PRO A 99 16.29 7.42 -9.26
CA PRO A 99 17.63 7.51 -8.70
C PRO A 99 17.54 7.73 -7.19
N GLY A 100 18.36 7.02 -6.42
CA GLY A 100 18.39 7.23 -4.97
C GLY A 100 18.99 6.06 -4.21
N LYS A 101 19.03 6.23 -2.88
CA LYS A 101 19.48 5.20 -1.94
C LYS A 101 18.39 4.97 -0.92
N SER A 102 18.11 3.71 -0.63
CA SER A 102 17.19 3.33 0.45
C SER A 102 17.68 3.94 1.78
N LEU A 103 16.77 4.61 2.48
CA LEU A 103 17.05 5.24 3.76
C LEU A 103 17.26 4.17 4.84
N ARG A 104 18.45 4.17 5.46
CA ARG A 104 18.74 3.37 6.64
C ARG A 104 18.83 4.31 7.84
N TRP A 105 17.71 4.51 8.53
CA TRP A 105 17.59 5.53 9.59
C TRP A 105 18.66 5.43 10.67
N SER A 106 18.98 4.20 11.10
CA SER A 106 20.02 3.92 12.10
C SER A 106 21.43 4.35 11.68
N LEU A 107 21.70 4.41 10.38
CA LEU A 107 23.00 4.79 9.81
C LEU A 107 23.01 6.24 9.29
N ALA A 108 21.87 6.92 9.29
CA ALA A 108 21.76 8.28 8.79
C ALA A 108 22.33 9.30 9.80
N SER A 109 23.11 10.26 9.31
CA SER A 109 23.59 11.38 10.12
C SER A 109 22.43 12.29 10.56
N GLN A 110 22.69 13.19 11.51
CA GLN A 110 21.67 14.14 11.96
C GLN A 110 21.22 15.06 10.82
N GLU A 111 22.15 15.52 9.98
CA GLU A 111 21.88 16.36 8.81
C GLU A 111 21.04 15.61 7.77
N GLN A 112 21.35 14.34 7.52
CA GLN A 112 20.57 13.49 6.61
C GLN A 112 19.14 13.28 7.13
N ARG A 113 18.98 13.02 8.44
CA ARG A 113 17.65 12.89 9.06
C ARG A 113 16.87 14.19 8.95
N LYS A 114 17.50 15.33 9.25
CA LYS A 114 16.87 16.66 9.10
C LYS A 114 16.40 16.87 7.66
N LYS A 115 17.27 16.60 6.67
CA LYS A 115 16.93 16.72 5.24
C LYS A 115 15.73 15.84 4.87
N VAL A 116 15.72 14.58 5.29
CA VAL A 116 14.60 13.66 5.00
C VAL A 116 13.30 14.16 5.63
N MET A 117 13.34 14.62 6.89
CA MET A 117 12.15 15.14 7.56
C MET A 117 11.62 16.41 6.89
N THR A 118 12.50 17.30 6.43
CA THR A 118 12.09 18.47 5.63
C THR A 118 11.42 18.05 4.34
N GLN A 119 12.00 17.12 3.59
CA GLN A 119 11.40 16.61 2.35
C GLN A 119 10.05 15.90 2.58
N LEU A 120 9.92 15.19 3.70
CA LEU A 120 8.65 14.57 4.09
C LEU A 120 7.58 15.63 4.37
N ALA A 121 7.94 16.73 5.03
CA ALA A 121 7.03 17.85 5.25
C ALA A 121 6.58 18.48 3.92
N ASP A 122 7.51 18.69 2.96
CA ASP A 122 7.17 19.19 1.63
C ASP A 122 6.19 18.26 0.90
N VAL A 123 6.34 16.94 1.05
CA VAL A 123 5.42 15.94 0.50
C VAL A 123 4.05 16.01 1.16
N CYS A 124 3.98 16.15 2.48
CA CYS A 124 2.70 16.32 3.19
C CYS A 124 1.96 17.59 2.72
N LEU A 125 2.66 18.70 2.56
CA LEU A 125 2.09 19.95 2.03
C LEU A 125 1.59 19.82 0.59
N GLU A 126 2.27 19.00 -0.24
CA GLU A 126 1.79 18.71 -1.59
C GLU A 126 0.55 17.81 -1.57
N PHE A 127 0.45 16.86 -0.63
CA PHE A 127 -0.77 16.05 -0.46
C PHE A 127 -1.99 16.85 -0.05
N GLU A 128 -1.85 17.89 0.77
CA GLU A 128 -2.96 18.78 1.16
C GLU A 128 -3.66 19.44 -0.04
N ARG A 129 -2.97 19.57 -1.18
CA ARG A 129 -3.57 20.10 -2.42
C ARG A 129 -4.58 19.14 -3.05
N PHE A 130 -4.55 17.87 -2.67
CA PHE A 130 -5.42 16.81 -3.18
C PHE A 130 -6.43 16.43 -2.09
N ALA A 131 -7.40 17.30 -1.86
CA ALA A 131 -8.48 17.04 -0.91
C ALA A 131 -9.50 16.06 -1.51
N PHE A 132 -9.74 14.94 -0.81
CA PHE A 132 -10.79 13.98 -1.14
C PHE A 132 -11.95 14.13 -0.18
N ASN A 133 -13.17 14.01 -0.70
CA ASN A 133 -14.38 14.07 0.12
C ASN A 133 -14.64 12.77 0.90
N ASN A 134 -13.98 11.66 0.52
CA ASN A 134 -14.14 10.36 1.16
C ASN A 134 -12.76 9.76 1.48
N MET A 135 -12.67 9.08 2.61
CA MET A 135 -11.59 8.14 2.93
C MET A 135 -11.87 6.82 2.23
N GLY A 136 -10.89 6.31 1.50
CA GLY A 136 -11.00 5.07 0.73
C GLY A 136 -9.73 4.83 -0.05
N SER A 137 -9.83 4.22 -1.23
CA SER A 137 -8.69 4.00 -2.12
C SER A 137 -9.07 4.29 -3.56
N MET A 138 -8.11 4.81 -4.35
CA MET A 138 -8.28 4.84 -5.80
C MET A 138 -8.28 3.40 -6.31
N ASP A 139 -9.15 3.06 -7.26
CA ASP A 139 -9.28 1.71 -7.79
C ASP A 139 -9.12 1.63 -9.32
N GLU A 140 -9.33 2.74 -10.00
CA GLU A 140 -9.28 2.82 -11.46
C GLU A 140 -8.13 3.72 -11.95
N PRO A 141 -7.14 3.16 -12.69
CA PRO A 141 -6.09 3.93 -13.32
C PRO A 141 -6.62 5.03 -14.24
N GLY A 142 -6.17 6.27 -14.04
CA GLY A 142 -6.62 7.44 -14.80
C GLY A 142 -7.87 8.13 -14.24
N SER A 143 -8.51 7.55 -13.22
CA SER A 143 -9.63 8.14 -12.50
C SER A 143 -9.17 8.72 -11.16
N ASP A 144 -9.87 9.75 -10.69
CA ASP A 144 -9.69 10.32 -9.35
C ASP A 144 -10.79 9.80 -8.39
N HIS A 145 -11.53 8.76 -8.80
CA HIS A 145 -12.57 8.10 -8.03
C HIS A 145 -12.02 7.43 -6.77
N ILE A 146 -12.73 7.57 -5.65
CA ILE A 146 -12.41 6.93 -4.37
C ILE A 146 -13.41 5.81 -4.12
N ALA A 147 -12.91 4.59 -4.14
CA ALA A 147 -13.61 3.33 -3.94
C ALA A 147 -13.30 2.72 -2.56
N PRO A 148 -13.91 1.58 -2.20
CA PRO A 148 -13.65 0.88 -0.94
C PRO A 148 -12.16 0.65 -0.66
N PHE A 149 -11.79 0.50 0.61
CA PHE A 149 -10.39 0.43 1.02
C PHE A 149 -9.64 -0.76 0.41
N ALA A 150 -8.54 -0.47 -0.29
CA ALA A 150 -7.64 -1.48 -0.85
C ALA A 150 -6.65 -1.98 0.21
N GLN A 151 -7.18 -2.62 1.27
CA GLN A 151 -6.37 -3.08 2.40
C GLN A 151 -6.90 -4.36 3.02
N LYS A 152 -6.01 -5.34 3.22
CA LYS A 152 -6.35 -6.65 3.82
C LYS A 152 -7.03 -6.54 5.19
N SER A 153 -6.60 -5.63 6.06
CA SER A 153 -7.18 -5.46 7.40
C SER A 153 -8.59 -4.86 7.38
N LEU A 154 -9.02 -4.29 6.25
CA LEU A 154 -10.33 -3.66 6.06
C LEU A 154 -11.20 -4.46 5.08
N THR A 155 -10.93 -5.77 4.98
CA THR A 155 -11.65 -6.71 4.12
C THR A 155 -12.07 -7.93 4.93
N GLU A 156 -13.30 -8.40 4.72
CA GLU A 156 -13.75 -9.74 5.14
C GLU A 156 -14.21 -10.56 3.93
N TYR A 157 -14.33 -11.87 4.13
CA TYR A 157 -14.95 -12.76 3.16
C TYR A 157 -16.21 -13.36 3.76
N VAL A 158 -17.36 -13.04 3.19
CA VAL A 158 -18.66 -13.57 3.62
C VAL A 158 -19.16 -14.48 2.51
N ASN A 159 -19.42 -15.76 2.82
CA ASN A 159 -19.84 -16.75 1.83
C ASN A 159 -18.91 -16.82 0.60
N SER A 160 -17.60 -16.75 0.82
CA SER A 160 -16.56 -16.72 -0.22
C SER A 160 -16.62 -15.51 -1.16
N GLN A 161 -17.38 -14.46 -0.82
CA GLN A 161 -17.40 -13.20 -1.53
C GLN A 161 -16.61 -12.15 -0.74
N MET A 162 -15.74 -11.43 -1.45
CA MET A 162 -14.97 -10.32 -0.89
C MET A 162 -15.91 -9.18 -0.52
N ALA A 163 -15.88 -8.76 0.76
CA ALA A 163 -16.59 -7.60 1.27
C ALA A 163 -15.58 -6.59 1.82
N LEU A 164 -15.54 -5.42 1.21
CA LEU A 164 -14.64 -4.33 1.57
C LEU A 164 -15.38 -3.32 2.43
N LEU A 165 -14.66 -2.61 3.31
CA LEU A 165 -15.24 -1.43 3.92
C LEU A 165 -15.41 -0.33 2.86
N GLU A 166 -16.62 0.21 2.80
CA GLU A 166 -17.00 1.30 1.90
C GLU A 166 -16.18 2.57 2.15
N PRO A 167 -16.16 3.52 1.20
CA PRO A 167 -15.64 4.85 1.46
C PRO A 167 -16.47 5.58 2.52
N TYR A 168 -15.81 6.33 3.40
CA TYR A 168 -16.50 7.12 4.42
C TYR A 168 -16.14 8.60 4.29
N LYS A 169 -17.12 9.48 4.48
CA LYS A 169 -16.87 10.93 4.66
C LYS A 169 -16.50 11.27 6.09
N ASP A 170 -17.15 10.61 7.03
CA ASP A 170 -17.02 10.87 8.46
C ASP A 170 -15.95 9.95 9.08
N PRO A 171 -14.86 10.50 9.65
CA PRO A 171 -13.84 9.73 10.37
C PRO A 171 -14.42 8.83 11.47
N ARG A 172 -15.51 9.25 12.12
CA ARG A 172 -16.19 8.43 13.14
C ARG A 172 -16.72 7.13 12.56
N MET A 173 -17.43 7.23 11.42
CA MET A 173 -18.00 6.07 10.74
C MET A 173 -16.91 5.11 10.25
N TYR A 174 -15.79 5.65 9.75
CA TYR A 174 -14.63 4.84 9.38
C TYR A 174 -14.03 4.09 10.57
N LEU A 175 -13.74 4.78 11.68
CA LEU A 175 -13.16 4.17 12.88
C LEU A 175 -14.08 3.08 13.45
N GLN A 176 -15.38 3.40 13.59
CA GLN A 176 -16.37 2.46 14.09
C GLN A 176 -16.44 1.22 13.19
N SER A 177 -16.64 1.39 11.89
CA SER A 177 -16.77 0.27 10.94
C SER A 177 -15.51 -0.59 10.88
N SER A 178 -14.33 0.03 11.01
CA SER A 178 -13.03 -0.67 11.04
C SER A 178 -12.89 -1.54 12.28
N ILE A 179 -13.27 -1.02 13.46
CA ILE A 179 -13.18 -1.77 14.71
C ILE A 179 -14.25 -2.88 14.75
N GLU A 180 -15.48 -2.58 14.35
CA GLU A 180 -16.57 -3.56 14.28
C GLU A 180 -16.23 -4.72 13.32
N LEU A 181 -15.57 -4.43 12.20
CA LEU A 181 -15.05 -5.48 11.30
C LEU A 181 -14.09 -6.41 12.03
N ILE A 182 -13.09 -5.85 12.73
CA ILE A 182 -12.11 -6.66 13.46
C ILE A 182 -12.81 -7.51 14.53
N MET A 183 -13.80 -6.95 15.23
CA MET A 183 -14.59 -7.69 16.21
C MET A 183 -15.38 -8.84 15.57
N ARG A 184 -16.00 -8.63 14.40
CA ARG A 184 -16.65 -9.72 13.65
C ARG A 184 -15.67 -10.85 13.32
N LEU A 185 -14.45 -10.51 12.90
CA LEU A 185 -13.40 -11.50 12.62
C LEU A 185 -12.94 -12.24 13.89
N ILE A 186 -12.85 -11.55 15.04
CA ILE A 186 -12.54 -12.18 16.33
C ILE A 186 -13.64 -13.18 16.73
N LEU A 187 -14.91 -12.78 16.61
CA LEU A 187 -16.05 -13.65 16.94
C LEU A 187 -16.11 -14.91 16.07
N ARG A 188 -15.69 -14.80 14.79
CA ARG A 188 -15.54 -15.94 13.86
C ARG A 188 -14.25 -16.74 14.06
N ARG A 189 -13.37 -16.33 14.98
CA ARG A 189 -12.03 -16.90 15.22
C ARG A 189 -11.10 -16.85 14.02
N GLU A 190 -11.32 -15.88 13.14
CA GLU A 190 -10.48 -15.61 11.96
C GLU A 190 -9.33 -14.66 12.29
N SER A 191 -9.34 -14.05 13.49
CA SER A 191 -8.30 -13.17 14.01
C SER A 191 -8.05 -13.43 15.50
N TYR A 192 -6.86 -13.08 15.98
CA TYR A 192 -6.46 -13.20 17.39
C TYR A 192 -6.63 -14.61 18.01
N ALA A 193 -6.37 -15.66 17.24
CA ALA A 193 -6.47 -17.05 17.70
C ALA A 193 -5.71 -17.29 19.02
N GLY A 194 -6.42 -17.82 20.02
CA GLY A 194 -5.90 -18.08 21.37
C GLY A 194 -5.88 -16.87 22.31
N ARG A 195 -6.36 -15.69 21.89
CA ARG A 195 -6.49 -14.46 22.70
C ARG A 195 -7.79 -13.72 22.37
N GLU A 196 -8.83 -14.43 21.99
CA GLU A 196 -10.06 -13.86 21.42
C GLU A 196 -10.77 -12.95 22.42
N ILE A 197 -10.87 -13.35 23.69
CA ILE A 197 -11.54 -12.58 24.75
C ILE A 197 -10.80 -11.26 25.01
N ASP A 198 -9.49 -11.32 25.25
CA ASP A 198 -8.67 -10.13 25.51
C ASP A 198 -8.72 -9.17 24.32
N ALA A 199 -8.59 -9.71 23.09
CA ALA A 199 -8.67 -8.92 21.88
C ALA A 199 -10.05 -8.25 21.73
N PHE A 200 -11.14 -8.98 21.98
CA PHE A 200 -12.49 -8.43 21.90
C PHE A 200 -12.68 -7.27 22.88
N LEU A 201 -12.27 -7.45 24.15
CA LEU A 201 -12.37 -6.40 25.18
C LEU A 201 -11.54 -5.15 24.84
N VAL A 202 -10.36 -5.33 24.24
CA VAL A 202 -9.56 -4.20 23.75
C VAL A 202 -10.28 -3.45 22.64
N HIS A 203 -10.91 -4.13 21.69
CA HIS A 203 -11.61 -3.48 20.58
C HIS A 203 -12.92 -2.82 21.03
N GLU A 204 -13.66 -3.41 21.98
CA GLU A 204 -14.79 -2.75 22.65
C GLU A 204 -14.36 -1.45 23.32
N PHE A 205 -13.27 -1.48 24.09
CA PHE A 205 -12.71 -0.28 24.70
C PHE A 205 -12.31 0.78 23.66
N LEU A 206 -11.78 0.36 22.50
CA LEU A 206 -11.47 1.27 21.41
C LEU A 206 -12.71 1.92 20.80
N LEU A 207 -13.84 1.20 20.69
CA LEU A 207 -15.12 1.78 20.28
C LEU A 207 -15.58 2.88 21.24
N ASP A 208 -15.51 2.62 22.54
CA ASP A 208 -15.87 3.59 23.59
C ASP A 208 -14.98 4.85 23.55
N CYS A 209 -13.75 4.73 23.03
CA CYS A 209 -12.82 5.84 22.89
C CYS A 209 -13.07 6.73 21.66
N ILE A 210 -13.86 6.29 20.68
CA ILE A 210 -14.05 7.02 19.42
C ILE A 210 -14.49 8.48 19.64
N PRO A 211 -15.49 8.80 20.48
CA PRO A 211 -15.91 10.19 20.68
C PRO A 211 -14.76 11.10 21.13
N ARG A 212 -13.93 10.61 22.06
CA ARG A 212 -12.77 11.35 22.59
C ARG A 212 -11.70 11.57 21.53
N ILE A 213 -11.44 10.57 20.69
CA ILE A 213 -10.45 10.66 19.60
C ILE A 213 -10.87 11.71 18.57
N ILE A 214 -12.15 11.71 18.18
CA ILE A 214 -12.69 12.65 17.21
C ILE A 214 -12.64 14.09 17.74
N GLU A 215 -13.00 14.31 19.01
CA GLU A 215 -12.92 15.63 19.65
C GLU A 215 -11.48 16.18 19.60
N HIS A 216 -10.48 15.38 19.96
CA HIS A 216 -9.07 15.82 19.90
C HIS A 216 -8.60 16.21 18.50
N HIS A 217 -9.11 15.58 17.44
CA HIS A 217 -8.77 15.95 16.06
C HIS A 217 -9.44 17.24 15.58
N THR A 218 -10.57 17.66 16.17
CA THR A 218 -11.19 18.95 15.84
C THR A 218 -10.54 20.16 16.50
N TYR A 219 -9.69 19.97 17.52
CA TYR A 219 -9.02 21.04 18.25
C TYR A 219 -7.54 21.24 17.85
N ASP A 220 -6.98 20.36 17.01
CA ASP A 220 -5.59 20.42 16.55
C ASP A 220 -5.45 21.01 15.12
N ASP A 221 -6.56 21.51 14.56
CA ASP A 221 -6.56 22.39 13.39
C ASP A 221 -6.11 23.79 13.86
N GLY A 222 -4.79 24.01 13.88
CA GLY A 222 -4.15 25.24 14.35
C GLY A 222 -4.62 26.54 13.72
#